data_AF-A0A7C1XKD7-F1
#
_entry.id   AF-A0A7C1XKD7-F1
#
_cell.length_a   1.000
_cell.length_b   1.000
_cell.length_c   1.000
_cell.angle_alpha   90.00
_cell.angle_beta   90.00
_cell.angle_gamma   90.00
#
_symmetry.space_group_name_H-M   'P 1'
#
loop_
_entity.id
_entity.type
_entity.pdbx_description
1 polymer ?
#
loop_
_entity_poly.entity_id
_entity_poly.type
_entity_poly.pdbx_seq_one_letter_code
_entity_poly.pdbx_strand_id
1 'polypeptide(L)' 'MSPEEVDETDVYWMNKALELAQKAGDSDEVPIGSVLISENNQCIGEGWNQPISTDDPTAHAEILALRDAAKRLNNYR' A
#
# COMPACT_ATOMS: atom_id res chain seq x y z
N MET A 1 27.17 -9.78 -11.52
CA MET A 1 25.75 -9.99 -11.19
C MET A 1 24.97 -9.84 -12.49
N SER A 2 24.34 -10.91 -12.94
CA SER A 2 23.38 -10.91 -14.06
C SER A 2 22.10 -10.17 -13.64
N PRO A 3 21.26 -9.70 -14.58
CA PRO A 3 19.99 -9.04 -14.25
C PRO A 3 19.22 -9.91 -13.27
N GLU A 4 18.89 -9.32 -12.13
CA GLU A 4 18.45 -9.99 -10.90
C GLU A 4 17.14 -10.76 -11.11
N GLU A 5 17.08 -11.99 -10.62
CA GLU A 5 15.83 -12.77 -10.53
C GLU A 5 14.87 -12.00 -9.61
N VAL A 6 13.76 -11.50 -10.17
CA VAL A 6 12.71 -10.84 -9.40
C VAL A 6 11.97 -11.90 -8.59
N ASP A 7 11.84 -11.69 -7.27
CA ASP A 7 11.09 -12.61 -6.39
C ASP A 7 9.60 -12.63 -6.79
N GLU A 8 9.04 -13.82 -7.02
CA GLU A 8 7.62 -13.98 -7.38
C GLU A 8 6.68 -13.40 -6.31
N THR A 9 7.12 -13.40 -5.05
CA THR A 9 6.42 -12.80 -3.90
C THR A 9 6.37 -11.28 -4.04
N ASP A 10 7.48 -10.64 -4.42
CA ASP A 10 7.52 -9.19 -4.66
C ASP A 10 6.60 -8.82 -5.83
N VAL A 11 6.61 -9.61 -6.91
CA VAL A 11 5.68 -9.42 -8.04
C VAL A 11 4.23 -9.56 -7.60
N TYR A 12 3.91 -10.57 -6.78
CA TYR A 12 2.56 -10.77 -6.25
C TYR A 12 2.08 -9.56 -5.43
N TRP A 13 2.89 -9.08 -4.50
CA TRP A 13 2.52 -7.92 -3.67
C TRP A 13 2.50 -6.61 -4.44
N MET A 14 3.39 -6.45 -5.43
CA MET A 14 3.35 -5.29 -6.31
C MET A 14 2.06 -5.25 -7.13
N ASN A 15 1.58 -6.39 -7.64
CA ASN A 15 0.28 -6.45 -8.31
C ASN A 15 -0.87 -6.03 -7.38
N LYS A 16 -0.80 -6.38 -6.09
CA LYS A 16 -1.77 -5.88 -5.08
C LYS A 16 -1.68 -4.38 -4.85
N ALA A 17 -0.48 -3.81 -4.80
CA ALA A 17 -0.32 -2.36 -4.74
C ALA A 17 -0.87 -1.66 -5.99
N LEU A 18 -0.74 -2.26 -7.18
CA LEU A 18 -1.31 -1.74 -8.43
C LEU A 18 -2.85 -1.80 -8.44
N GLU A 19 -3.47 -2.83 -7.87
CA GLU A 19 -4.93 -2.88 -7.68
C GLU A 19 -5.42 -1.69 -6.82
N LEU A 20 -4.67 -1.35 -5.77
CA LEU A 20 -4.96 -0.19 -4.90
C LEU A 20 -4.70 1.15 -5.62
N ALA A 21 -3.65 1.23 -6.44
CA ALA A 21 -3.36 2.40 -7.26
C ALA A 21 -4.48 2.67 -8.29
N GLN A 22 -5.03 1.62 -8.89
CA GLN A 22 -6.19 1.73 -9.79
C GLN A 22 -7.39 2.34 -9.06
N LYS A 23 -7.65 1.91 -7.83
CA LYS A 23 -8.74 2.48 -7.00
C LYS A 23 -8.56 3.98 -6.73
N ALA A 24 -7.33 4.44 -6.48
CA ALA A 24 -7.04 5.87 -6.36
C ALA A 24 -7.33 6.60 -7.69
N GLY A 25 -6.86 6.06 -8.81
CA GLY A 25 -7.15 6.62 -10.14
C GLY A 25 -8.65 6.70 -10.46
N ASP A 26 -9.41 5.66 -10.11
CA ASP A 26 -10.87 5.62 -10.26
C ASP A 26 -11.61 6.64 -9.37
N SER A 27 -10.92 7.15 -8.35
CA SER A 27 -11.43 8.17 -7.41
C SER A 27 -10.93 9.58 -7.74
N ASP A 28 -10.39 9.80 -8.94
CA ASP A 28 -9.77 11.07 -9.38
C ASP A 28 -8.59 11.53 -8.50
N GLU A 29 -7.91 10.59 -7.84
CA GLU A 29 -6.70 10.82 -7.05
C GLU A 29 -5.44 10.46 -7.85
N VAL A 30 -4.26 10.86 -7.35
CA VAL A 30 -2.99 10.39 -7.92
C VAL A 30 -2.90 8.86 -7.74
N PRO A 31 -2.70 8.06 -8.80
CA PRO A 31 -2.85 6.60 -8.75
C PRO A 31 -1.64 5.92 -8.09
N ILE A 32 -1.63 5.92 -6.76
CA ILE A 32 -0.60 5.29 -5.93
C ILE A 32 -1.29 4.37 -4.91
N GLY A 33 -0.77 3.15 -4.80
CA GLY A 33 -1.19 2.14 -3.83
C GLY A 33 0.00 1.59 -3.04
N SER A 34 -0.26 1.09 -1.85
CA SER A 34 0.75 0.58 -0.92
C SER A 34 0.18 -0.59 -0.12
N VAL A 35 1.01 -1.61 0.08
CA VAL A 35 0.74 -2.75 0.96
C VAL A 35 1.89 -2.91 1.94
N LEU A 36 1.58 -3.24 3.20
CA LEU A 36 2.56 -3.55 4.23
C LEU A 36 2.50 -5.04 4.56
N ILE A 37 3.62 -5.73 4.37
CA ILE A 37 3.73 -7.18 4.54
C ILE A 37 4.56 -7.48 5.79
N SER A 38 4.07 -8.35 6.67
CA SER A 38 4.80 -8.81 7.84
C SER A 38 5.90 -9.82 7.46
N GLU A 39 6.83 -10.09 8.37
CA GLU A 39 7.86 -11.15 8.21
C GLU A 39 7.29 -12.54 7.88
N ASN A 40 6.04 -12.83 8.26
CA ASN A 40 5.35 -14.08 7.96
C ASN A 40 4.65 -14.09 6.57
N ASN A 41 5.00 -13.15 5.69
CA ASN A 41 4.40 -12.97 4.36
C ASN A 41 2.87 -12.75 4.37
N GLN A 42 2.37 -12.02 5.37
CA GLN A 42 0.96 -11.64 5.49
C GLN A 42 0.79 -10.14 5.25
N CYS A 43 -0.23 -9.77 4.46
CA CYS A 43 -0.62 -8.37 4.33
C CYS A 43 -1.25 -7.88 5.65
N ILE A 44 -0.56 -6.97 6.31
CA ILE A 44 -0.99 -6.38 7.58
C ILE A 44 -1.49 -4.95 7.41
N GLY A 45 -1.35 -4.31 6.25
CA GLY A 45 -1.90 -2.98 6.00
C GLY A 45 -2.02 -2.66 4.53
N GLU A 46 -3.05 -1.90 4.16
CA GLU A 46 -3.33 -1.49 2.80
C GLU A 46 -3.65 0.02 2.75
N GLY A 47 -3.20 0.69 1.70
CA GLY A 47 -3.47 2.10 1.49
C GLY A 47 -3.42 2.48 0.02
N TRP A 48 -4.21 3.48 -0.34
CA TRP A 48 -4.14 4.16 -1.64
C TRP A 48 -4.27 5.65 -1.42
N ASN A 49 -3.70 6.45 -2.33
CA ASN A 49 -3.78 7.91 -2.23
C ASN A 49 -5.24 8.37 -2.21
N GLN A 50 -5.57 9.19 -1.22
CA GLN A 50 -6.86 9.86 -1.12
C GLN A 50 -6.77 11.29 -0.50
N PRO A 51 -5.74 12.11 -0.81
CA PRO A 51 -5.60 13.44 -0.20
C PRO A 51 -6.71 14.43 -0.56
N ILE A 52 -7.26 14.36 -1.78
CA ILE A 52 -8.31 15.29 -2.23
C ILE A 52 -9.63 14.93 -1.55
N SER A 53 -10.01 13.67 -1.61
CA SER A 53 -11.29 13.15 -1.09
C SER A 53 -11.39 13.14 0.44
N THR A 54 -10.26 13.15 1.15
CA THR A 54 -10.22 13.20 2.62
C THR A 54 -9.86 14.56 3.20
N ASP A 55 -9.58 15.57 2.37
CA ASP A 55 -9.04 16.87 2.78
C ASP A 55 -7.80 16.76 3.71
N ASP A 56 -7.04 15.66 3.59
CA ASP A 56 -5.84 15.36 4.38
C ASP A 56 -4.63 15.30 3.45
N PRO A 57 -3.74 16.31 3.44
CA PRO A 57 -2.55 16.30 2.60
C PRO A 57 -1.55 15.19 2.98
N THR A 58 -1.75 14.51 4.11
CA THR A 58 -0.94 13.36 4.55
C THR A 58 -1.53 12.01 4.16
N ALA A 59 -2.72 11.96 3.55
CA ALA A 59 -3.41 10.73 3.14
C ALA A 59 -2.81 10.09 1.89
N HIS A 60 -1.49 9.93 1.91
CA HIS A 60 -0.72 9.16 0.95
C HIS A 60 -0.90 7.66 1.21
N ALA A 61 -0.74 6.84 0.18
CA ALA A 61 -0.90 5.39 0.24
C ALA A 61 -0.06 4.75 1.36
N GLU A 62 1.19 5.16 1.52
CA GLU A 62 2.11 4.61 2.54
C GLU A 62 1.66 4.96 3.95
N ILE A 63 1.24 6.21 4.17
CA ILE A 63 0.73 6.66 5.49
C ILE A 63 -0.53 5.91 5.85
N LEU A 64 -1.41 5.68 4.88
CA LEU A 64 -2.66 4.95 5.10
C LEU A 64 -2.41 3.46 5.35
N ALA A 65 -1.47 2.83 4.64
CA ALA A 65 -1.08 1.44 4.89
C ALA A 65 -0.49 1.25 6.30
N LEU A 66 0.36 2.18 6.75
CA LEU A 66 0.90 2.18 8.13
C LEU A 66 -0.21 2.39 9.17
N ARG A 67 -1.11 3.34 8.95
CA ARG A 67 -2.26 3.59 9.84
C ARG A 67 -3.20 2.38 9.92
N ASP A 68 -3.46 1.73 8.79
CA ASP A 68 -4.27 0.50 8.72
C ASP A 68 -3.58 -0.64 9.48
N ALA A 69 -2.29 -0.86 9.27
CA ALA A 69 -1.53 -1.86 10.00
C ALA A 69 -1.52 -1.62 11.51
N ALA A 70 -1.26 -0.39 11.94
CA ALA A 70 -1.27 -0.05 13.36
C ALA A 70 -2.64 -0.32 14.01
N LYS A 71 -3.74 -0.08 13.27
CA LYS A 71 -5.10 -0.40 13.72
C LYS A 71 -5.33 -1.91 13.79
N ARG A 72 -4.99 -2.66 12.73
CA ARG A 72 -5.19 -4.12 12.67
C ARG A 72 -4.39 -4.86 13.74
N LEU A 73 -3.16 -4.41 14.01
CA LEU A 73 -2.29 -4.98 15.03
C LEU A 73 -2.55 -4.43 16.44
N ASN A 74 -3.40 -3.41 16.57
CA ASN A 74 -3.59 -2.64 17.79
C ASN A 74 -2.24 -2.23 18.44
N ASN A 75 -1.29 -1.85 17.60
CA ASN A 75 0.07 -1.53 18.00
C ASN A 75 0.68 -0.54 17.02
N TYR A 76 1.20 0.57 17.54
CA TYR A 76 1.82 1.64 16.75
C TYR A 76 3.36 1.53 16.68
N ARG A 77 3.93 0.55 17.39
CA ARG A 77 5.39 0.30 17.53
C ARG A 77 5.80 -1.00 16.88
#